data_AF-A0A2J8N3G8-F1
#
_entry.id   AF-A0A2J8N3G8-F1
#
_cell.length_a   1.000
_cell.length_b   1.000
_cell.length_c   1.000
_cell.angle_alpha   90.00
_cell.angle_beta   90.00
_cell.angle_gamma   90.00
#
_symmetry.space_group_name_H-M   'P 1'
#
loop_
_entity.id
_entity.type
_entity.pdbx_description
1 polymer ?
#
loop_
_entity_poly.entity_id
_entity_poly.type
_entity_poly.pdbx_seq_one_letter_code
_entity_poly.pdbx_strand_id
1 'polypeptide(L)' 'MPPKRNEKYKLPIPFPEGKVLDDMEGNQWVLGKKIGSGGFGLIYLETLAIFLSPMLSVE' A
#
# COMPACT_ATOMS: atom_id res chain seq x y z
N MET A 1 6.65 -4.58 38.76
CA MET A 1 5.91 -4.01 37.61
C MET A 1 6.34 -4.76 36.36
N PRO A 2 5.43 -5.17 35.46
CA PRO A 2 5.82 -5.73 34.17
C PRO A 2 6.60 -4.67 33.37
N PRO A 3 7.63 -5.07 32.60
CA PRO A 3 8.43 -4.11 31.83
C PRO A 3 7.52 -3.39 30.84
N LYS A 4 7.49 -2.05 30.91
CA LYS A 4 6.85 -1.22 29.88
C LYS A 4 7.63 -1.48 28.58
N ARG A 5 7.03 -2.22 27.65
CA ARG A 5 7.56 -2.42 26.30
C ARG A 5 7.59 -1.06 25.61
N ASN A 6 8.68 -0.32 25.81
CA ASN A 6 8.89 1.01 25.23
C ASN A 6 9.27 0.95 23.74
N GLU A 7 9.27 -0.24 23.13
CA GLU A 7 9.24 -0.36 21.68
C GLU A 7 7.88 0.11 21.20
N LYS A 8 7.74 1.44 21.02
CA LYS A 8 6.74 2.02 20.13
C LYS A 8 6.78 1.18 18.86
N TYR A 9 5.67 0.54 18.51
CA TYR A 9 5.58 -0.26 17.30
C TYR A 9 6.18 0.54 16.15
N LYS A 10 7.32 0.07 15.63
CA LYS A 10 8.01 0.78 14.56
C LYS A 10 7.12 0.66 13.34
N LEU A 11 6.74 1.79 12.78
CA LEU A 11 6.02 1.80 11.51
C LEU A 11 6.87 1.11 10.44
N PRO A 12 6.22 0.43 9.47
CA PRO A 12 6.95 -0.15 8.36
C PRO A 12 7.59 0.95 7.52
N ILE A 13 8.61 0.56 6.74
CA ILE A 13 9.23 1.46 5.77
C ILE A 13 8.18 1.78 4.69
N PRO A 14 8.00 3.05 4.30
CA PRO A 14 7.06 3.41 3.25
C PRO A 14 7.38 2.75 1.91
N PHE A 15 6.33 2.37 1.20
CA PHE A 15 6.43 1.94 -0.18
C PHE A 15 6.59 3.14 -1.11
N PRO A 16 7.28 2.98 -2.25
CA PRO A 16 7.33 4.02 -3.27
C PRO A 16 5.95 4.19 -3.94
N GLU A 17 5.66 5.41 -4.38
CA GLU A 17 4.50 5.68 -5.24
C GLU A 17 4.66 4.93 -6.58
N GLY A 18 3.57 4.42 -7.12
CA GLY A 18 3.53 3.58 -8.33
C GLY A 18 3.80 2.09 -8.07
N LYS A 19 4.05 1.66 -6.82
CA LYS A 19 4.23 0.23 -6.51
C LYS A 19 2.96 -0.54 -6.84
N VAL A 20 3.08 -1.58 -7.66
CA VAL A 20 2.00 -2.56 -7.88
C VAL A 20 1.99 -3.59 -6.75
N LEU A 21 0.82 -3.83 -6.17
CA LEU A 21 0.55 -4.86 -5.17
C LEU A 21 -0.55 -5.80 -5.68
N ASP A 22 -0.35 -7.10 -5.48
CA ASP A 22 -1.36 -8.13 -5.73
C ASP A 22 -2.16 -8.38 -4.45
N ASP A 23 -3.48 -8.47 -4.56
CA ASP A 23 -4.34 -8.90 -3.46
C ASP A 23 -4.66 -10.41 -3.52
N MET A 24 -5.36 -10.91 -2.50
CA MET A 24 -5.72 -12.33 -2.40
C MET A 24 -6.84 -12.75 -3.36
N GLU A 25 -7.53 -11.79 -3.97
CA GLU A 25 -8.57 -12.02 -5.00
C GLU A 25 -7.96 -12.02 -6.41
N GLY A 26 -6.67 -11.73 -6.55
CA GLY A 26 -5.94 -11.68 -7.81
C GLY A 26 -5.99 -10.31 -8.50
N ASN A 27 -6.52 -9.28 -7.83
CA ASN A 27 -6.47 -7.92 -8.37
C ASN A 27 -5.09 -7.30 -8.16
N GLN A 28 -4.75 -6.39 -9.06
CA GLN A 28 -3.55 -5.57 -8.97
C GLN A 28 -3.90 -4.13 -8.63
N TRP A 29 -3.21 -3.57 -7.65
CA TRP A 29 -3.40 -2.21 -7.14
C TRP A 29 -2.13 -1.41 -7.30
N VAL A 30 -2.24 -0.23 -7.90
CA VAL A 30 -1.12 0.72 -7.97
C VAL A 30 -1.22 1.68 -6.78
N LEU A 31 -0.21 1.64 -5.92
CA LEU A 31 -0.10 2.55 -4.79
C LEU A 31 0.13 3.98 -5.28
N GLY A 32 -0.72 4.89 -4.82
CA GLY A 32 -0.53 6.32 -4.97
C GLY A 32 0.18 6.94 -3.77
N LYS A 33 -0.08 8.23 -3.57
CA LYS A 33 0.51 9.02 -2.50
C LYS A 33 0.16 8.47 -1.11
N LYS A 34 1.15 8.45 -0.21
CA LYS A 34 0.92 8.21 1.23
C LYS A 34 0.12 9.38 1.82
N ILE A 35 -1.02 9.08 2.44
CA ILE A 35 -1.90 10.07 3.07
C ILE A 35 -1.83 10.06 4.60
N GLY A 36 -1.25 9.02 5.20
CA GLY A 36 -1.13 8.97 6.65
C GLY A 36 -0.45 7.72 7.20
N SER A 37 -0.53 7.59 8.52
CA SER A 37 -0.09 6.42 9.27
C SER A 37 -0.98 6.19 10.48
N GLY A 38 -1.36 4.94 10.72
CA GLY A 38 -2.05 4.50 11.93
C GLY A 38 -1.08 4.00 13.00
N GLY A 39 -1.58 3.32 14.04
CA GLY A 39 -0.72 2.81 15.13
C GLY A 39 0.31 1.75 14.70
N PHE A 40 0.07 1.06 13.58
CA PHE A 40 0.86 -0.10 13.14
C PHE A 40 1.11 -0.14 11.62
N GLY A 41 0.70 0.88 10.88
CA GLY A 41 0.66 0.80 9.42
C GLY A 41 0.61 2.16 8.74
N LEU A 42 0.72 2.13 7.42
CA LEU A 42 0.72 3.30 6.55
C LEU A 42 -0.52 3.27 5.67
N ILE A 43 -1.05 4.45 5.35
CA ILE A 43 -2.27 4.60 4.55
C ILE A 43 -1.88 5.29 3.24
N TYR A 44 -2.28 4.69 2.13
CA TYR A 44 -2.02 5.18 0.77
C TYR A 44 -3.34 5.35 0.04
N LEU A 45 -3.33 6.22 -0.97
CA LEU A 45 -4.30 6.15 -2.05
C LEU A 45 -3.97 4.97 -2.97
N GLU A 46 -4.96 4.47 -3.69
CA GLU A 46 -4.82 3.35 -4.59
C GLU A 46 -5.64 3.54 -5.87
N THR A 47 -5.24 2.86 -6.92
CA THR A 47 -6.01 2.74 -8.16
C THR A 47 -5.89 1.31 -8.66
N LEU A 48 -7.00 0.71 -9.09
CA LEU A 48 -6.99 -0.63 -9.67
C LEU A 48 -6.20 -0.59 -10.98
N ALA A 49 -5.18 -1.44 -11.10
CA ALA A 49 -4.19 -1.39 -12.19
C ALA A 49 -4.84 -1.57 -13.56
N ILE A 50 -5.98 -2.28 -13.66
CA ILE A 50 -6.72 -2.45 -14.91
C ILE A 50 -7.20 -1.11 -15.51
N PHE A 51 -7.38 -0.07 -14.69
CA PHE A 51 -7.73 1.28 -15.17
C PHE A 51 -6.52 2.09 -15.63
N LEU A 52 -5.31 1.64 -15.30
CA LEU A 52 -4.06 2.29 -15.69
C LEU A 52 -3.40 1.61 -16.90
N SER A 53 -3.76 0.37 -17.19
CA SER A 53 -3.49 -0.24 -18.48
C SER A 53 -4.36 0.44 -19.54
N PRO A 54 -3.81 1.18 -20.51
CA PRO A 54 -4.55 1.44 -21.73
C PRO A 54 -4.87 0.06 -22.30
N MET A 55 -6.15 -0.20 -22.53
CA MET A 55 -6.66 -1.37 -23.26
C MET A 55 -5.75 -1.63 -24.47
N LEU A 56 -4.80 -2.53 -24.31
CA LEU A 56 -3.82 -2.86 -25.34
C LEU A 56 -4.54 -3.80 -26.31
N SER A 57 -4.63 -3.36 -27.55
CA SER A 57 -5.11 -4.10 -28.73
C SER A 57 -6.62 -4.37 -28.77
N VAL A 58 -7.35 -3.37 -29.26
CA VAL A 58 -8.28 -3.64 -30.37
C VAL A 58 -7.40 -3.79 -31.62
N GLU A 59 -6.98 -5.02 -31.93
CA GLU A 59 -6.51 -5.42 -33.27
C GLU A 59 -7.59 -6.30 -33.90
#